data_AF-A0AAD5QJE5-F1
#
_entry.id   AF-A0AAD5QJE5-F1
#
_cell.length_a   1.000
_cell.length_b   1.000
_cell.length_c   1.000
_cell.angle_alpha   90.00
_cell.angle_beta   90.00
_cell.angle_gamma   90.00
#
_symmetry.space_group_name_H-M   'P 1'
#
loop_
_entity.id
_entity.type
_entity.pdbx_description
1 polymer ?
#
loop_
_entity_poly.entity_id
_entity_poly.type
_entity_poly.pdbx_seq_one_letter_code
_entity_poly.pdbx_strand_id
1 'polypeptide(L)' 'MDFCVVLDRSGHRVAKRRRAPGRVGTTHRVGTTHRVGTTHRVGTTHRVGREESVKWFQQKVV' A
#
# COMPACT_ATOMS: atom_id res chain seq x y z
N MET A 1 -9.00 -8.32 -24.45
CA MET A 1 -9.46 -7.39 -23.40
C MET A 1 -8.40 -7.34 -22.34
N ASP A 2 -8.00 -6.14 -21.91
CA ASP A 2 -7.01 -5.95 -20.86
C ASP A 2 -7.70 -5.35 -19.62
N PHE A 3 -7.50 -5.97 -18.46
CA PHE A 3 -8.04 -5.48 -17.19
C PHE A 3 -6.90 -5.23 -16.20
N CYS A 4 -7.02 -4.16 -15.41
CA CYS A 4 -6.07 -3.81 -14.37
C CYS A 4 -6.79 -3.66 -13.04
N VAL A 5 -6.30 -4.36 -12.02
CA VAL A 5 -6.84 -4.31 -10.66
C VAL A 5 -5.85 -3.55 -9.78
N VAL A 6 -6.32 -2.46 -9.16
CA VAL A 6 -5.53 -1.66 -8.23
C VAL A 6 -5.83 -2.09 -6.81
N LEU A 7 -4.81 -2.60 -6.13
CA LEU A 7 -4.89 -2.96 -4.71
C LEU A 7 -4.50 -1.77 -3.84
N ASP A 8 -5.27 -1.52 -2.80
CA ASP A 8 -5.04 -0.43 -1.86
C ASP A 8 -5.45 -0.84 -0.45
N ARG A 9 -4.92 -0.14 0.55
CA ARG A 9 -5.29 -0.38 1.95
C ARG A 9 -6.44 0.52 2.38
N SER A 10 -7.16 0.07 3.40
CA SER A 10 -8.10 0.92 4.12
C SER A 10 -7.40 2.20 4.60
N GLY A 11 -8.11 3.33 4.51
CA GLY A 11 -7.58 4.64 4.88
C GLY A 11 -6.90 5.43 3.75
N HIS A 12 -6.71 4.87 2.54
CA HIS A 12 -6.18 5.64 1.41
C HIS A 12 -7.03 6.87 1.03
N ARG A 13 -8.31 6.86 1.41
CA ARG A 13 -9.23 8.01 1.24
C ARG A 13 -8.67 9.32 1.83
N VAL A 14 -7.78 9.27 2.81
CA VAL A 14 -7.15 10.46 3.40
C VAL A 14 -6.43 11.32 2.33
N ALA A 15 -5.86 10.70 1.30
CA ALA A 15 -5.23 11.44 0.19
C ALA A 15 -6.20 11.98 -0.86
N LYS A 16 -7.45 11.50 -0.89
CA LYS A 16 -8.45 11.85 -1.92
C LYS A 16 -9.63 12.65 -1.36
N ARG A 17 -9.77 12.76 -0.04
CA ARG A 17 -10.92 13.44 0.60
C ARG A 17 -10.83 14.96 0.45
N ARG A 18 -11.99 15.60 0.27
CA ARG A 18 -12.11 17.07 0.15
C ARG A 18 -11.77 17.81 1.44
N ARG A 19 -12.23 17.31 2.60
CA ARG A 19 -11.98 17.94 3.91
C ARG A 19 -10.77 17.30 4.58
N ALA A 20 -9.84 18.13 5.05
CA ALA A 20 -8.59 17.74 5.71
C ALA A 20 -7.78 16.70 4.91
N PRO A 21 -7.44 16.94 3.63
CA PRO A 21 -6.60 16.02 2.87
C PRO A 21 -5.24 15.85 3.57
N GLY A 22 -4.66 14.66 3.45
CA GLY A 22 -3.36 14.34 4.03
C GLY A 22 -2.62 13.28 3.21
N ARG A 23 -1.31 13.19 3.38
CA ARG A 23 -0.53 12.15 2.70
C ARG A 23 -0.76 10.80 3.37
N VAL A 24 -0.95 9.75 2.57
CA VAL A 24 -0.89 8.37 3.07
C VAL A 24 0.53 8.10 3.56
N GLY A 25 0.63 7.71 4.84
CA GLY A 25 1.88 7.36 5.49
C GLY A 25 2.62 6.27 4.73
N THR A 26 3.95 6.30 4.76
CA THR A 26 4.81 5.34 4.02
C THR A 26 4.62 3.90 4.46
N THR A 27 4.07 3.68 5.66
CA THR A 27 3.65 2.36 6.13
C THR A 27 2.44 1.91 5.33
N HIS A 28 1.36 2.70 5.25
CA HIS A 28 0.12 2.37 4.55
C HIS A 28 0.16 2.31 3.01
N ARG A 29 1.35 2.40 2.37
CA ARG A 29 1.48 2.32 0.91
C ARG A 29 1.65 0.88 0.42
N VAL A 30 1.14 0.61 -0.77
CA VAL A 30 1.35 -0.64 -1.52
C VAL A 30 2.58 -0.48 -2.43
N GLY A 31 3.48 -1.47 -2.43
CA GLY A 31 4.58 -1.57 -3.40
C GLY A 31 5.84 -0.73 -3.14
N THR A 32 5.89 0.11 -2.10
CA THR A 32 7.14 0.82 -1.75
C THR A 32 8.03 -0.03 -0.84
N THR A 33 8.70 -1.02 -1.42
CA THR A 33 9.87 -1.63 -0.78
C THR A 33 11.06 -0.70 -0.99
N HIS A 34 11.69 -0.28 0.11
CA HIS A 34 12.94 0.49 0.18
C HIS A 34 13.00 1.85 -0.56
N ARG A 35 12.72 2.94 0.16
CA ARG A 35 13.50 4.18 -0.06
C ARG A 35 14.78 4.06 0.75
N VAL A 36 15.88 3.67 0.11
CA VAL A 36 17.23 3.80 0.66
C VAL A 36 17.49 5.29 0.84
N GLY A 37 17.70 5.76 2.07
CA GLY A 37 18.06 7.16 2.29
C GLY A 37 17.83 7.74 3.69
N THR A 38 17.06 7.10 4.57
CA THR A 38 16.91 7.60 5.95
C THR A 38 17.05 6.45 6.94
N THR A 39 18.16 6.50 7.66
CA THR A 39 18.52 5.66 8.80
C THR A 39 17.33 5.47 9.76
N HIS A 40 17.14 4.22 10.21
CA HIS A 40 16.33 3.82 11.36
C HIS A 40 15.00 4.54 11.60
N ARG A 41 13.89 3.98 11.12
CA ARG A 41 12.65 3.88 11.93
C ARG A 41 11.91 2.58 11.64
N VAL A 42 11.87 1.74 12.67
CA VAL A 42 10.98 0.58 12.80
C VAL A 42 9.55 1.07 12.58
N GLY A 43 8.88 0.55 11.55
CA GLY A 43 7.50 0.91 11.24
C GLY A 43 6.91 0.12 10.07
N THR A 44 7.42 -1.09 9.79
CA THR A 44 7.08 -1.85 8.59
C THR A 44 5.85 -2.77 8.76
N THR A 45 5.16 -2.72 9.90
CA THR A 45 4.11 -3.68 10.27
C THR A 45 2.84 -3.64 9.39
N HIS A 46 2.66 -2.58 8.60
CA HIS A 46 1.49 -2.44 7.72
C HIS A 46 1.88 -1.95 6.33
N ARG A 47 2.77 -2.61 5.57
CA ARG A 47 3.08 -2.34 4.13
C ARG A 47 2.65 -3.50 3.23
N VAL A 48 1.94 -3.26 2.11
CA VAL A 48 1.54 -4.35 1.19
C VAL A 48 2.65 -4.47 0.17
N GLY A 49 3.42 -5.54 0.25
CA GLY A 49 4.45 -5.85 -0.73
C GLY A 49 3.88 -6.57 -1.96
N ARG A 50 4.71 -6.68 -3.01
CA ARG A 50 4.40 -7.52 -4.19
C ARG A 50 3.98 -8.93 -3.78
N GLU A 51 4.69 -9.52 -2.83
CA GLU A 51 4.41 -10.86 -2.30
C GLU A 51 3.05 -10.95 -1.59
N GLU A 52 2.69 -9.94 -0.79
CA GLU A 52 1.38 -9.87 -0.13
C GLU A 52 0.25 -9.72 -1.17
N SER A 53 0.48 -8.95 -2.24
CA SER A 53 -0.47 -8.83 -3.36
C SER A 53 -0.68 -10.16 -4.10
N VAL A 54 0.41 -10.89 -4.38
CA VAL A 54 0.33 -12.21 -5.03
C VAL A 54 -0.39 -13.21 -4.12
N LYS A 55 -0.06 -13.24 -2.83
CA LYS A 55 -0.71 -14.09 -1.84
C LYS A 55 -2.20 -13.78 -1.70
N TRP A 56 -2.58 -12.50 -1.66
CA TRP A 56 -3.99 -12.11 -1.61
C TRP A 56 -4.76 -12.60 -2.83
N PHE A 57 -4.17 -12.46 -4.02
CA PHE A 57 -4.80 -12.90 -5.27
C PHE A 57 -5.01 -14.43 -5.28
N GLN A 58 -3.97 -15.18 -4.92
CA GLN A 58 -4.04 -16.64 -4.79
C GLN A 58 -5.05 -17.11 -3.74
N GLN A 59 -5.27 -16.36 -2.66
CA GLN A 59 -6.25 -16.74 -1.63
C GLN A 59 -7.70 -16.46 -2.04
N LYS A 60 -7.94 -15.43 -2.88
CA LYS A 60 -9.27 -14.89 -3.16
C LYS A 60 -9.84 -15.30 -4.51
N VAL A 61 -8.98 -15.64 -5.45
CA VAL A 61 -9.37 -15.87 -6.85
C VAL A 61 -9.08 -17.32 -7.29
N VAL A 62 -8.05 -17.95 -6.72
CA VAL A 62 -7.83 -19.41 -6.83
C VAL A 62 -8.53 -20.09 -5.67
#